data_AF-X1L1R3-F1
#
_entry.id   AF-X1L1R3-F1
#
_cell.length_a   1.000
_cell.length_b   1.000
_cell.length_c   1.000
_cell.angle_alpha   90.00
_cell.angle_beta   90.00
_cell.angle_gamma   90.00
#
_symmetry.space_group_name_H-M   'P 1'
#
loop_
_entity.id
_entity.type
_entity.pdbx_description
1 polymer ?
#
loop_
_entity_poly.entity_id
_entity_poly.type
_entity_poly.pdbx_seq_one_letter_code
_entity_poly.pdbx_strand_id
1 'polypeptide(L)'
;MKLDRGDFETENLIVWEKTIKELFPIAIPNNCSWKDIDSIIFILNKISSVDNLNHTLFPAGGGHDLIGAKRSSEEGCIEFRTPNSIRIIKPKLLEFNYFSNNIGWAYFRLETGGLKPITPDIDPSFIKEKLTELEPG
;
A
#
# COMPACT_ATOMS: atom_id res chain seq x y z
N MET A 1 -22.91 -30.92 2.31
CA MET A 1 -21.45 -30.99 2.14
C MET A 1 -20.87 -29.74 2.80
N LYS A 2 -20.38 -29.85 4.03
CA LYS A 2 -19.64 -28.74 4.66
C LYS A 2 -18.31 -28.67 3.93
N LEU A 3 -18.04 -27.56 3.24
CA LEU A 3 -16.70 -27.22 2.81
C LEU A 3 -15.86 -27.16 4.09
N ASP A 4 -14.94 -28.11 4.23
CA ASP A 4 -13.84 -28.04 5.18
C ASP A 4 -13.02 -26.82 4.75
N ARG A 5 -13.34 -25.67 5.36
CA ARG A 5 -12.51 -24.48 5.24
C ARG A 5 -11.26 -24.84 6.03
N GLY A 6 -10.22 -25.31 5.35
CA GLY A 6 -8.87 -25.22 5.86
C GLY A 6 -8.69 -23.87 6.53
N ASP A 7 -8.00 -23.85 7.66
CA ASP A 7 -7.91 -22.65 8.50
C ASP A 7 -7.39 -21.46 7.66
N PHE A 8 -8.31 -20.56 7.31
CA PHE A 8 -8.08 -19.43 6.41
C PHE A 8 -6.92 -18.55 6.90
N GLU A 9 -6.75 -18.47 8.23
CA GLU A 9 -5.62 -17.76 8.84
C GLU A 9 -4.30 -18.46 8.53
N THR A 10 -4.26 -19.79 8.65
CA THR A 10 -3.10 -20.61 8.28
C THR A 10 -2.75 -20.46 6.80
N GLU A 11 -3.73 -20.50 5.89
CA GLU A 11 -3.48 -20.35 4.44
C GLU A 11 -2.91 -18.97 4.10
N ASN A 12 -3.48 -17.91 4.68
CA ASN A 12 -3.01 -16.54 4.51
C ASN A 12 -1.59 -16.34 5.03
N LEU A 13 -1.26 -16.91 6.20
CA LEU A 13 0.09 -16.84 6.76
C LEU A 13 1.12 -17.55 5.87
N ILE A 14 0.77 -18.69 5.27
CA ILE A 14 1.65 -19.41 4.34
C ILE A 14 1.92 -18.54 3.09
N VAL A 15 0.89 -17.93 2.52
CA VAL A 15 1.05 -17.06 1.35
C VAL A 15 1.85 -15.80 1.70
N TRP A 16 1.65 -15.24 2.90
CA TRP A 16 2.43 -14.11 3.39
C TRP A 16 3.91 -14.45 3.55
N GLU A 17 4.19 -15.59 4.18
CA GLU A 17 5.56 -16.07 4.37
C GLU A 17 6.26 -16.31 3.02
N LYS A 18 5.56 -16.92 2.07
CA LYS A 18 6.08 -17.13 0.71
C LYS A 18 6.43 -15.81 0.04
N THR A 19 5.54 -14.82 0.12
CA THR A 19 5.78 -13.48 -0.43
C THR A 19 7.04 -12.83 0.16
N ILE A 20 7.22 -12.91 1.48
CA ILE A 20 8.40 -12.36 2.16
C ILE A 20 9.68 -13.10 1.71
N LYS A 21 9.64 -14.43 1.59
CA LYS A 21 10.78 -15.23 1.12
C LYS A 21 11.15 -14.94 -0.33
N GLU A 22 10.18 -14.61 -1.18
CA GLU A 22 10.46 -14.17 -2.55
C GLU A 22 11.13 -12.79 -2.59
N LEU A 23 10.80 -11.90 -1.65
CA LEU A 23 11.47 -10.59 -1.50
C LEU A 23 12.87 -10.71 -0.89
N PHE A 24 13.08 -11.67 0.01
CA PHE A 24 14.30 -11.85 0.78
C PHE A 24 14.80 -13.31 0.72
N PRO A 25 15.34 -13.78 -0.43
CA PRO A 25 15.58 -15.20 -0.68
C PRO A 25 16.74 -15.81 0.11
N ILE A 26 17.67 -14.99 0.62
CA ILE A 26 18.85 -15.47 1.36
C ILE A 26 18.61 -15.40 2.87
N ALA A 27 18.15 -14.24 3.35
CA ALA A 27 17.85 -14.00 4.76
C ALA A 27 16.83 -12.87 4.87
N ILE A 28 15.86 -13.02 5.78
CA ILE A 28 14.83 -12.01 6.04
C ILE A 28 15.36 -11.04 7.10
N PRO A 29 15.56 -9.75 6.77
CA PRO A 29 16.02 -8.77 7.75
C PRO A 29 14.87 -8.37 8.70
N ASN A 30 15.19 -8.04 9.95
CA ASN A 30 14.20 -7.48 10.90
C ASN A 30 13.61 -6.15 10.41
N ASN A 31 14.40 -5.38 9.66
CA ASN A 31 13.96 -4.15 9.02
C ASN A 31 14.68 -3.98 7.66
N CYS A 32 13.96 -3.47 6.67
CA CYS A 32 14.51 -3.05 5.39
C CYS A 32 13.82 -1.76 4.94
N SER A 33 14.52 -0.89 4.22
CA SER A 33 13.94 0.38 3.77
C SER A 33 14.34 0.73 2.35
N TRP A 34 13.39 1.26 1.58
CA TRP A 34 13.60 1.80 0.23
C TRP A 34 13.26 3.28 0.19
N LYS A 35 14.13 4.08 -0.43
CA LYS A 35 13.97 5.54 -0.56
C LYS A 35 13.84 6.00 -2.01
N ASP A 36 14.37 5.22 -2.95
CA ASP A 36 14.24 5.53 -4.37
C ASP A 36 12.85 5.14 -4.88
N ILE A 37 12.32 5.97 -5.76
CA ILE A 37 10.92 5.86 -6.23
C ILE A 37 10.68 4.56 -6.99
N ASP A 38 11.65 4.08 -7.76
CA ASP A 38 11.49 2.89 -8.61
C ASP A 38 11.48 1.61 -7.78
N SER A 39 12.34 1.49 -6.76
CA SER A 39 12.29 0.35 -5.84
C SER A 39 11.00 0.37 -5.02
N ILE A 40 10.54 1.54 -4.57
CA ILE A 40 9.25 1.65 -3.88
C ILE A 40 8.11 1.15 -4.79
N ILE A 41 8.06 1.60 -6.04
CA ILE A 41 7.05 1.13 -7.02
C ILE A 41 7.15 -0.38 -7.23
N PHE A 42 8.38 -0.91 -7.39
CA PHE A 42 8.60 -2.33 -7.59
C PHE A 42 8.07 -3.17 -6.43
N ILE A 43 8.39 -2.80 -5.20
CA ILE A 43 7.93 -3.52 -4.00
C ILE A 43 6.41 -3.40 -3.84
N LEU A 44 5.83 -2.21 -4.04
CA LEU A 44 4.38 -2.03 -3.99
C LEU A 44 3.66 -2.91 -5.02
N ASN A 45 4.17 -3.00 -6.25
CA ASN A 45 3.61 -3.88 -7.28
C ASN A 45 3.81 -5.38 -6.98
N LYS A 46 4.91 -5.74 -6.30
CA LYS A 46 5.10 -7.12 -5.85
C LYS A 46 4.06 -7.50 -4.79
N ILE A 47 3.83 -6.64 -3.80
CA ILE A 47 2.84 -6.85 -2.74
C ILE A 47 1.42 -6.83 -3.31
N SER A 48 1.13 -5.95 -4.27
CA SER A 48 -0.19 -5.85 -4.89
C SER A 48 -0.61 -7.09 -5.70
N SER A 49 0.36 -7.92 -6.10
CA SER A 49 0.12 -9.17 -6.81
C SER A 49 -0.34 -10.32 -5.90
N VAL A 50 -0.36 -10.09 -4.59
CA VAL A 50 -0.76 -11.09 -3.58
C VAL A 50 -2.21 -10.84 -3.18
N ASP A 51 -3.09 -11.74 -3.61
CA ASP A 51 -4.51 -11.65 -3.31
C ASP A 51 -4.77 -11.67 -1.79
N ASN A 52 -5.68 -10.81 -1.32
CA ASN A 52 -6.20 -10.74 0.05
C ASN A 52 -5.19 -10.40 1.18
N LEU A 53 -3.94 -10.06 0.87
CA LEU A 53 -2.89 -9.75 1.87
C LEU A 53 -2.23 -8.37 1.69
N ASN A 54 -2.83 -7.54 0.84
CA ASN A 54 -2.37 -6.22 0.43
C ASN A 54 -3.26 -5.08 0.99
N HIS A 55 -4.09 -5.38 1.99
CA HIS A 55 -4.99 -4.41 2.59
C HIS A 55 -4.20 -3.28 3.25
N THR A 56 -4.36 -2.06 2.73
CA THR A 56 -3.63 -0.89 3.19
C THR A 56 -4.51 -0.06 4.10
N LEU A 57 -4.08 0.15 5.34
CA LEU A 57 -4.73 1.05 6.29
C LEU A 57 -4.24 2.49 6.10
N PHE A 58 -5.17 3.46 6.11
CA PHE A 58 -4.82 4.88 5.93
C PHE A 58 -4.76 5.63 7.27
N PRO A 59 -3.95 6.70 7.37
CA PRO A 59 -3.79 7.46 8.61
C PRO A 59 -5.09 8.06 9.18
N ALA A 60 -6.04 8.43 8.32
CA ALA A 60 -7.33 8.99 8.71
C ALA A 60 -8.42 7.94 8.95
N GLY A 61 -8.05 6.65 8.97
CA GLY A 61 -8.98 5.52 9.09
C GLY A 61 -9.38 4.92 7.74
N GLY A 62 -10.08 3.79 7.83
CA GLY A 62 -10.42 2.96 6.67
C GLY A 62 -9.21 2.25 6.06
N GLY A 63 -9.44 1.65 4.90
CA GLY A 63 -8.40 0.96 4.15
C GLY A 63 -8.92 0.39 2.84
N HIS A 64 -8.01 0.15 1.91
CA HIS A 64 -8.30 -0.49 0.63
C HIS A 64 -7.14 -1.38 0.21
N ASP A 65 -7.47 -2.38 -0.62
CA ASP A 65 -6.47 -3.26 -1.19
C ASP A 65 -5.64 -2.53 -2.23
N LEU A 66 -4.33 -2.64 -2.13
CA LEU A 66 -3.40 -2.06 -3.09
C LEU A 66 -3.46 -2.84 -4.40
N ILE A 67 -3.85 -2.20 -5.51
CA ILE A 67 -3.84 -2.83 -6.85
C ILE A 67 -2.49 -2.63 -7.55
N GLY A 68 -1.77 -1.57 -7.20
CA GLY A 68 -0.41 -1.33 -7.68
C GLY A 68 0.00 0.12 -7.58
N ALA A 69 1.18 0.41 -8.12
CA ALA A 69 1.77 1.73 -8.18
C ALA A 69 2.47 1.98 -9.50
N LYS A 70 2.50 3.23 -9.95
CA LYS A 70 3.35 3.66 -11.06
C LYS A 70 3.77 5.12 -10.87
N ARG A 71 4.73 5.59 -11.66
CA ARG A 71 5.10 7.02 -11.68
C ARG A 71 3.90 7.90 -12.05
N SER A 72 3.76 9.00 -11.33
CA SER A 72 2.81 10.08 -11.65
C SER A 72 3.39 11.02 -12.69
N SER A 73 2.54 11.84 -13.30
CA SER A 73 2.98 13.02 -14.07
C SER A 73 3.55 14.12 -13.17
N GLU A 74 3.17 14.16 -11.89
CA GLU A 74 3.75 15.07 -10.92
C GLU A 74 5.14 14.58 -10.46
N GLU A 75 6.14 15.47 -10.55
CA GLU A 75 7.53 15.11 -10.31
C GLU A 75 7.76 14.54 -8.90
N GLY A 76 8.45 13.40 -8.85
CA GLY A 76 8.74 12.70 -7.60
C GLY A 76 7.52 12.06 -6.93
N CYS A 77 6.38 11.99 -7.61
CA CYS A 77 5.16 11.37 -7.10
C CYS A 77 4.84 10.05 -7.81
N ILE A 78 4.01 9.24 -7.15
CA ILE A 78 3.45 8.00 -7.69
C ILE A 78 1.92 8.05 -7.67
N GLU A 79 1.31 7.37 -8.63
CA GLU A 79 -0.09 6.97 -8.55
C GLU A 79 -0.18 5.71 -7.67
N PHE A 80 -0.71 5.86 -6.45
CA PHE A 80 -1.06 4.75 -5.56
C PHE A 80 -2.50 4.31 -5.87
N ARG A 81 -2.66 3.07 -6.34
CA ARG A 81 -3.92 2.61 -6.94
C ARG A 81 -4.64 1.64 -6.03
N THR A 82 -5.91 1.89 -5.80
CA THR A 82 -6.84 1.02 -5.10
C THR A 82 -8.09 0.81 -5.96
N PRO A 83 -9.00 -0.12 -5.63
CA PRO A 83 -10.26 -0.24 -6.39
C PRO A 83 -10.95 1.12 -6.49
N ASN A 84 -11.31 1.52 -7.71
CA ASN A 84 -12.06 2.74 -8.02
C ASN A 84 -11.42 4.07 -7.57
N SER A 85 -10.13 4.09 -7.18
CA SER A 85 -9.48 5.32 -6.72
C SER A 85 -7.98 5.33 -7.02
N ILE A 86 -7.48 6.48 -7.45
CA ILE A 86 -6.06 6.74 -7.68
C ILE A 86 -5.66 7.92 -6.80
N ARG A 87 -4.69 7.70 -5.90
CA ARG A 87 -4.15 8.73 -5.02
C ARG A 87 -2.77 9.14 -5.51
N ILE A 88 -2.56 10.43 -5.76
CA ILE A 88 -1.22 10.96 -6.02
C ILE A 88 -0.52 11.16 -4.68
N ILE A 89 0.62 10.51 -4.49
CA ILE A 89 1.43 10.63 -3.28
C ILE A 89 2.89 10.87 -3.63
N LYS A 90 3.59 11.62 -2.78
CA LYS A 90 5.04 11.77 -2.84
C LYS A 90 5.70 10.78 -1.87
N PRO A 91 6.18 9.61 -2.31
CA PRO A 91 6.78 8.64 -1.39
C PRO A 91 8.10 9.19 -0.83
N LYS A 92 8.33 8.98 0.47
CA LYS A 92 9.60 9.32 1.14
C LYS A 92 10.39 8.08 1.52
N LEU A 93 9.68 7.08 2.05
CA LEU A 93 10.28 5.88 2.62
C LEU A 93 9.25 4.77 2.59
N LEU A 94 9.61 3.62 2.04
CA LEU A 94 8.90 2.37 2.28
C LEU A 94 9.74 1.55 3.24
N GLU A 95 9.15 1.13 4.37
CA GLU A 95 9.80 0.28 5.34
C GLU A 95 9.12 -1.07 5.41
N PHE A 96 9.90 -2.14 5.46
CA PHE A 96 9.47 -3.46 5.86
C PHE A 96 9.90 -3.71 7.30
N ASN A 97 8.98 -4.20 8.14
CA ASN A 97 9.25 -4.58 9.52
C ASN A 97 8.88 -6.05 9.71
N TYR A 98 9.81 -6.83 10.24
CA TYR A 98 9.68 -8.28 10.43
C TYR A 98 9.91 -8.68 11.88
N PHE A 99 9.10 -9.63 12.33
CA PHE A 99 9.14 -10.15 13.70
C PHE A 99 9.39 -11.67 13.64
N SER A 100 10.61 -12.09 13.97
CA SER A 100 11.04 -13.49 13.84
C SER A 100 10.26 -14.48 14.71
N ASN A 101 9.62 -14.00 15.78
CA ASN A 101 8.76 -14.77 16.66
C ASN A 101 7.30 -14.81 16.21
N ASN A 102 6.89 -13.94 15.28
CA ASN A 102 5.53 -13.89 14.74
C ASN A 102 5.49 -13.22 13.35
N ILE A 103 5.57 -14.04 12.31
CA ILE A 103 5.55 -13.56 10.92
C ILE A 103 4.25 -12.84 10.54
N GLY A 104 3.13 -13.15 11.21
CA GLY A 104 1.84 -12.50 10.97
C GLY A 104 1.81 -11.03 11.37
N TRP A 105 2.81 -10.57 12.14
CA TRP A 105 2.97 -9.17 12.50
C TRP A 105 3.89 -8.41 11.56
N ALA A 106 4.47 -9.06 10.55
CA ALA A 106 5.29 -8.37 9.57
C ALA A 106 4.42 -7.45 8.71
N TYR A 107 4.88 -6.22 8.46
CA TYR A 107 4.12 -5.22 7.70
C TYR A 107 5.04 -4.30 6.88
N PHE A 108 4.43 -3.65 5.89
CA PHE A 108 5.03 -2.55 5.16
C PHE A 108 4.42 -1.22 5.60
N ARG A 109 5.26 -0.20 5.80
CA ARG A 109 4.85 1.17 6.13
C ARG A 109 5.34 2.11 5.04
N LEU A 110 4.41 2.78 4.37
CA LEU A 110 4.72 3.82 3.40
C LEU A 110 4.60 5.20 4.03
N GLU A 111 5.73 5.89 4.16
CA GLU A 111 5.77 7.28 4.57
C GLU A 111 5.70 8.19 3.34
N THR A 112 4.84 9.21 3.42
CA THR A 112 4.62 10.18 2.35
C THR A 112 5.08 11.58 2.74
N GLY A 113 5.49 12.36 1.74
CA GLY A 113 5.76 13.78 1.86
C GLY A 113 4.50 14.61 1.66
N GLY A 114 4.58 15.87 2.10
CA GLY A 114 3.55 16.85 1.80
C GLY A 114 3.51 17.15 0.31
N LEU A 115 2.30 17.30 -0.21
CA LEU A 115 2.04 17.85 -1.54
C LEU A 115 1.57 19.29 -1.40
N LYS A 116 1.90 20.13 -2.38
CA LYS A 116 1.36 21.48 -2.42
C LYS A 116 -0.11 21.39 -2.83
N PRO A 117 -1.06 21.96 -2.06
CA PRO A 117 -2.46 21.96 -2.46
C PRO A 117 -2.64 22.68 -3.80
N ILE A 118 -3.45 22.11 -4.69
CA ILE A 118 -3.85 22.76 -5.95
C ILE A 118 -4.77 23.95 -5.64
N THR A 119 -5.57 23.85 -4.57
CA THR A 119 -6.49 24.86 -4.08
C THR A 119 -6.04 25.34 -2.69
N PRO A 120 -5.18 26.36 -2.60
CA PRO A 120 -4.55 26.78 -1.35
C PRO A 120 -5.53 27.40 -0.35
N ASP A 121 -6.68 27.89 -0.82
CA ASP A 121 -7.67 28.61 -0.01
C ASP A 121 -8.77 27.70 0.57
N ILE A 122 -8.62 26.38 0.45
CA ILE A 122 -9.54 25.40 1.07
C ILE A 122 -8.99 25.00 2.43
N ASP A 123 -9.82 25.12 3.46
CA ASP A 123 -9.50 24.61 4.80
C ASP A 123 -9.19 23.10 4.73
N PRO A 124 -7.99 22.65 5.16
CA PRO A 124 -7.58 21.25 5.12
C PRO A 124 -8.51 20.30 5.88
N SER A 125 -9.33 20.79 6.82
CA SER A 125 -10.35 19.99 7.51
C SER A 125 -11.53 19.61 6.61
N PHE A 126 -11.66 20.24 5.44
CA PHE A 126 -12.69 19.98 4.41
C PHE A 126 -12.21 19.09 3.25
N ILE A 127 -11.14 18.30 3.43
CA ILE A 127 -10.76 17.28 2.45
C ILE A 127 -11.80 16.14 2.48
N LYS A 128 -12.87 16.32 1.71
CA LYS A 128 -13.86 15.28 1.40
C LYS A 128 -13.85 15.05 -0.10
N GLU A 129 -14.02 13.80 -0.51
CA GLU A 129 -14.39 13.50 -1.89
C GLU A 129 -15.76 14.15 -2.15
N LYS A 130 -15.82 15.07 -3.10
CA LYS A 130 -17.06 15.73 -3.52
C LYS A 130 -17.39 15.23 -4.92
N LEU A 131 -18.59 14.68 -5.09
CA LEU A 131 -19.11 14.38 -6.41
C LEU A 131 -19.31 15.70 -7.16
N THR A 132 -18.68 15.83 -8.32
CA THR A 132 -18.83 16.99 -9.21
C THR A 132 -19.33 16.50 -10.56
N GLU A 133 -20.42 17.08 -11.05
CA GLU A 133 -20.88 16.84 -12.41
C GLU A 133 -19.97 17.59 -13.40
N LEU A 134 -19.68 16.98 -14.55
CA LEU A 134 -18.91 17.62 -15.62
C LEU A 134 -19.78 18.60 -16.43
N GLU A 135 -21.08 18.33 -16.53
CA GLU A 135 -22.10 19.18 -17.16
C GLU A 135 -23.39 19.07 -16.33
N PRO A 136 -24.26 20.11 -16.29
CA PRO A 136 -25.50 20.06 -15.52
C PRO A 136 -26.43 18.93 -15.99
N GLY A 137 -26.95 18.16 -15.03
CA GLY A 137 -28.09 17.23 -15.24
C GLY A 137 -29.44 17.92 -15.38
#